data_AF-A0A2T0WPU1-F1
#
_entry.id   AF-A0A2T0WPU1-F1
#
_cell.length_a   1.000
_cell.length_b   1.000
_cell.length_c   1.000
_cell.angle_alpha   90.00
_cell.angle_beta   90.00
_cell.angle_gamma   90.00
#
_symmetry.space_group_name_H-M   'P 1'
#
loop_
_entity.id
_entity.type
_entity.pdbx_description
1 polymer ?
#
loop_
_entity_poly.entity_id
_entity_poly.type
_entity_poly.pdbx_seq_one_letter_code
_entity_poly.pdbx_strand_id
1 'polypeptide(L)'
;MPKGRVIYQSPHMSARFVEGKTERVVVSFPDRIHPLGAEQEGWAERFLSKRGISAIYIVQGKVDWFQCPDFFDAMRACRAFLGSRPVTAYGGSMGGYGAMLGAKTLGADLCFAMMPQFDIGPEVVPFEKRYLDFAKEIGPFRHRILQEVSRDCHYVVPYDPSHGKDQRHVTLLSQSYSMELLPVYRCGHGVLRYVKAANAGDVLADVLTGQRPARDLRKRIRNWRHLSLRYLQKMRLKAAERGHSGKYDYDHAIEMHGQLMPARPAGQKQLPRVVVHCGLPKTGTSSLQAYFFENAARYRADGVYYPTKNADKSELNHAWFSQELRDGSVQELQRTLAGCPPDCHTVFLSDESLFVELPGWTDGAKDTLAKALKGYQVELVLCQRDKAAWMRSFYLQAVQNRRGGPVTKRDSARNLWQATLPFDDFYQQPYCKTLLDFDQMHTALKDVFQADKVTDFPFQSGSDVVKEFCKAMGWPHFKGEAPLAANPSITDTQGEILRQANGMGTAPGRTIKMLIELAQDPDTVLRPKRLARLSELVSRFDWQDVSFQQNPPLVVEKADFKAELERLQELAREVRKKAMQ
;
A
#
# COMPACT_ATOMS: atom_id res chain seq x y z
N MET A 1 14.99 -17.48 -20.90
CA MET A 1 14.12 -16.70 -21.80
C MET A 1 12.68 -17.20 -21.68
N PRO A 2 11.67 -16.32 -21.80
CA PRO A 2 10.27 -16.73 -21.79
C PRO A 2 9.99 -17.74 -22.92
N LYS A 3 9.19 -18.78 -22.65
CA LYS A 3 8.81 -19.77 -23.67
C LYS A 3 7.87 -19.11 -24.69
N GLY A 4 8.00 -19.44 -25.98
CA GLY A 4 7.09 -18.98 -27.04
C GLY A 4 7.78 -18.50 -28.31
N ARG A 5 7.00 -18.28 -29.37
CA ARG A 5 7.47 -17.78 -30.67
C ARG A 5 7.37 -16.27 -30.71
N VAL A 6 8.49 -15.57 -30.96
CA VAL A 6 8.48 -14.12 -31.20
C VAL A 6 7.83 -13.85 -32.57
N ILE A 7 6.81 -13.01 -32.60
CA ILE A 7 6.11 -12.58 -33.83
C ILE A 7 6.65 -11.23 -34.29
N TYR A 8 6.94 -10.35 -33.34
CA TYR A 8 7.42 -9.00 -33.59
C TYR A 8 8.39 -8.58 -32.49
N GLN A 9 9.45 -7.87 -32.86
CA GLN A 9 10.38 -7.30 -31.90
C GLN A 9 11.01 -6.02 -32.47
N SER A 10 11.02 -4.99 -31.65
CA SER A 10 11.68 -3.70 -31.90
C SER A 10 12.25 -3.16 -30.58
N PRO A 11 12.97 -2.02 -30.62
CA PRO A 11 13.36 -1.32 -29.38
C PRO A 11 12.17 -0.83 -28.54
N HIS A 12 10.97 -0.70 -29.12
CA HIS A 12 9.80 -0.13 -28.45
C HIS A 12 8.88 -1.20 -27.86
N MET A 13 8.77 -2.37 -28.49
CA MET A 13 7.95 -3.46 -27.97
C MET A 13 8.33 -4.82 -28.55
N SER A 14 7.77 -5.88 -27.96
CA SER A 14 7.75 -7.22 -28.54
C SER A 14 6.36 -7.83 -28.46
N ALA A 15 6.08 -8.74 -29.38
CA ALA A 15 4.89 -9.59 -29.37
C ALA A 15 5.34 -11.05 -29.41
N ARG A 16 4.98 -11.82 -28.38
CA ARG A 16 5.35 -13.24 -28.27
C ARG A 16 4.12 -14.12 -28.16
N PHE A 17 4.05 -15.13 -29.00
CA PHE A 17 3.00 -16.13 -29.01
C PHE A 17 3.34 -17.35 -28.16
N VAL A 18 2.35 -17.79 -27.37
CA VAL A 18 2.36 -19.06 -26.67
C VAL A 18 1.11 -19.82 -27.07
N GLU A 19 1.29 -20.96 -27.72
CA GLU A 19 0.18 -21.84 -28.10
C GLU A 19 -0.35 -22.59 -26.86
N GLY A 20 -1.67 -22.56 -26.71
CA GLY A 20 -2.43 -23.35 -25.75
C GLY A 20 -3.30 -24.37 -26.48
N LYS A 21 -4.52 -24.57 -25.97
CA LYS A 21 -5.53 -25.51 -26.48
C LYS A 21 -6.74 -24.79 -27.07
N THR A 22 -6.81 -23.46 -27.01
CA THR A 22 -7.97 -22.69 -27.47
C THR A 22 -7.80 -22.24 -28.91
N GLU A 23 -8.86 -22.35 -29.70
CA GLU A 23 -8.88 -21.80 -31.06
C GLU A 23 -8.73 -20.28 -31.04
N ARG A 24 -9.55 -19.62 -30.21
CA ARG A 24 -9.48 -18.17 -29.95
C ARG A 24 -8.17 -17.82 -29.26
N VAL A 25 -7.54 -16.74 -29.73
CA VAL A 25 -6.27 -16.23 -29.18
C VAL A 25 -6.51 -14.94 -28.41
N VAL A 26 -5.96 -14.87 -27.19
CA VAL A 26 -5.99 -13.66 -26.37
C VAL A 26 -4.74 -12.83 -26.64
N VAL A 27 -4.89 -11.62 -27.16
CA VAL A 27 -3.80 -10.64 -27.27
C VAL A 27 -3.80 -9.77 -26.01
N SER A 28 -2.77 -9.96 -25.19
CA SER A 28 -2.66 -9.41 -23.84
C SER A 28 -1.80 -8.15 -23.81
N PHE A 29 -2.36 -7.05 -23.33
CA PHE A 29 -1.74 -5.74 -23.27
C PHE A 29 -1.39 -5.36 -21.81
N PRO A 30 -0.13 -5.01 -21.53
CA PRO A 30 0.33 -4.79 -20.17
C PRO A 30 -0.22 -3.50 -19.56
N ASP A 31 -0.45 -3.53 -18.25
CA ASP A 31 -0.72 -2.32 -17.48
C ASP A 31 0.58 -1.55 -17.18
N ARG A 32 0.44 -0.38 -16.56
CA ARG A 32 1.54 0.58 -16.32
C ARG A 32 2.61 0.08 -15.33
N ILE A 33 2.30 -0.94 -14.52
CA ILE A 33 3.19 -1.43 -13.46
C ILE A 33 3.87 -2.74 -13.83
N HIS A 34 3.51 -3.32 -14.97
CA HIS A 34 4.15 -4.52 -15.50
C HIS A 34 5.61 -4.25 -15.88
N PRO A 35 6.55 -5.18 -15.60
CA PRO A 35 7.95 -5.04 -16.02
C PRO A 35 8.13 -4.80 -17.53
N LEU A 36 9.14 -4.01 -17.88
CA LEU A 36 9.51 -3.66 -19.26
C LEU A 36 10.65 -4.54 -19.76
N GLY A 37 10.75 -4.72 -21.08
CA GLY A 37 11.83 -5.47 -21.73
C GLY A 37 11.36 -6.80 -22.32
N ALA A 38 11.88 -7.16 -23.50
CA ALA A 38 11.42 -8.32 -24.28
C ALA A 38 11.67 -9.68 -23.56
N GLU A 39 12.59 -9.70 -22.61
CA GLU A 39 12.92 -10.84 -21.76
C GLU A 39 11.91 -11.08 -20.62
N GLN A 40 11.01 -10.13 -20.38
CA GLN A 40 10.02 -10.24 -19.32
C GLN A 40 8.88 -11.20 -19.66
N GLU A 41 8.30 -11.79 -18.63
CA GLU A 41 7.04 -12.52 -18.73
C GLU A 41 5.93 -11.56 -19.18
N GLY A 42 4.98 -12.03 -19.98
CA GLY A 42 3.85 -11.26 -20.48
C GLY A 42 2.82 -10.97 -19.38
N TRP A 43 2.12 -9.83 -19.51
CA TRP A 43 1.01 -9.54 -18.62
C TRP A 43 -0.10 -10.60 -18.77
N ALA A 44 -0.62 -11.08 -17.64
CA ALA A 44 -1.55 -12.21 -17.54
C ALA A 44 -1.03 -13.58 -18.05
N GLU A 45 0.27 -13.74 -18.34
CA GLU A 45 0.81 -14.99 -18.90
C GLU A 45 0.55 -16.21 -18.04
N ARG A 46 0.89 -16.18 -16.74
CA ARG A 46 0.60 -17.29 -15.82
C ARG A 46 -0.89 -17.64 -15.74
N PHE A 47 -1.75 -16.64 -15.81
CA PHE A 47 -3.21 -16.82 -15.70
C PHE A 47 -3.77 -17.58 -16.91
N LEU A 48 -3.35 -17.17 -18.12
CA LEU A 48 -3.79 -17.74 -19.39
C LEU A 48 -3.12 -19.11 -19.66
N SER A 49 -1.80 -19.21 -19.49
CA SER A 49 -1.04 -20.44 -19.73
C SER A 49 -1.46 -21.59 -18.81
N LYS A 50 -1.68 -21.33 -17.51
CA LYS A 50 -2.19 -22.34 -16.56
C LYS A 50 -3.54 -22.93 -16.98
N ARG A 51 -4.32 -22.19 -17.77
CA ARG A 51 -5.63 -22.60 -18.30
C ARG A 51 -5.57 -23.14 -19.74
N GLY A 52 -4.36 -23.24 -20.31
CA GLY A 52 -4.16 -23.68 -21.68
C GLY A 52 -4.79 -22.74 -22.71
N ILE A 53 -4.83 -21.44 -22.45
CA ILE A 53 -5.34 -20.45 -23.42
C ILE A 53 -4.21 -20.00 -24.33
N SER A 54 -4.42 -20.08 -25.65
CA SER A 54 -3.48 -19.57 -26.64
C SER A 54 -3.45 -18.04 -26.58
N ALA A 55 -2.26 -17.45 -26.52
CA ALA A 55 -2.12 -16.02 -26.28
C ALA A 55 -0.91 -15.39 -26.98
N ILE A 56 -1.08 -14.13 -27.39
CA ILE A 56 0.03 -13.23 -27.72
C ILE A 56 0.22 -12.26 -26.56
N TYR A 57 1.44 -12.14 -26.07
CA TYR A 57 1.79 -11.18 -25.04
C TYR A 57 2.51 -10.00 -25.69
N ILE A 58 1.90 -8.81 -25.57
CA ILE A 58 2.57 -7.56 -25.88
C ILE A 58 3.43 -7.17 -24.68
N VAL A 59 4.69 -6.85 -24.91
CA VAL A 59 5.61 -6.37 -23.87
C VAL A 59 6.25 -5.08 -24.33
N GLN A 60 6.18 -4.05 -23.48
CA GLN A 60 6.67 -2.72 -23.81
C GLN A 60 8.15 -2.57 -23.45
N GLY A 61 8.88 -1.80 -24.26
CA GLY A 61 10.20 -1.28 -23.92
C GLY A 61 10.13 -0.02 -23.04
N LYS A 62 8.99 0.68 -23.05
CA LYS A 62 8.74 1.88 -22.25
C LYS A 62 7.26 2.03 -21.93
N VAL A 63 6.94 2.53 -20.72
CA VAL A 63 5.58 2.95 -20.37
C VAL A 63 5.22 4.24 -21.11
N ASP A 64 4.54 4.10 -22.25
CA ASP A 64 4.26 5.23 -23.15
C ASP A 64 2.81 5.30 -23.62
N TRP A 65 1.88 4.57 -22.98
CA TRP A 65 0.48 4.44 -23.43
C TRP A 65 0.35 3.95 -24.88
N PHE A 66 1.27 3.10 -25.32
CA PHE A 66 1.28 2.54 -26.68
C PHE A 66 1.39 3.63 -27.77
N GLN A 67 2.07 4.73 -27.47
CA GLN A 67 2.27 5.86 -28.39
C GLN A 67 3.52 5.72 -29.29
N CYS A 68 4.30 4.66 -29.09
CA CYS A 68 5.42 4.29 -29.95
C CYS A 68 5.03 4.20 -31.44
N PRO A 69 5.94 4.59 -32.35
CA PRO A 69 5.65 4.72 -33.78
C PRO A 69 5.20 3.41 -34.43
N ASP A 70 5.68 2.28 -33.94
CA ASP A 70 5.55 0.96 -34.55
C ASP A 70 4.46 0.09 -33.91
N PHE A 71 3.57 0.68 -33.10
CA PHE A 71 2.44 -0.03 -32.48
C PHE A 71 1.59 -0.79 -33.51
N PHE A 72 1.18 -0.12 -34.59
CA PHE A 72 0.35 -0.75 -35.62
C PHE A 72 1.12 -1.76 -36.49
N ASP A 73 2.44 -1.63 -36.63
CA ASP A 73 3.26 -2.63 -37.30
C ASP A 73 3.25 -3.94 -36.50
N ALA A 74 3.41 -3.86 -35.18
CA ALA A 74 3.30 -5.01 -34.30
C ALA A 74 1.89 -5.65 -34.36
N MET A 75 0.83 -4.83 -34.35
CA MET A 75 -0.55 -5.35 -34.45
C MET A 75 -0.81 -6.02 -35.80
N ARG A 76 -0.32 -5.45 -36.92
CA ARG A 76 -0.42 -6.07 -38.25
C ARG A 76 0.34 -7.39 -38.31
N ALA A 77 1.55 -7.46 -37.75
CA ALA A 77 2.33 -8.69 -37.67
C ALA A 77 1.59 -9.77 -36.86
N CYS A 78 0.95 -9.39 -35.75
CA CYS A 78 0.11 -10.29 -34.96
C CYS A 78 -1.09 -10.78 -35.78
N ARG A 79 -1.84 -9.90 -36.47
CA ARG A 79 -2.98 -10.30 -37.31
C ARG A 79 -2.55 -11.25 -38.42
N ALA A 80 -1.46 -10.93 -39.11
CA ALA A 80 -0.94 -11.77 -40.19
C ALA A 80 -0.56 -13.17 -39.68
N PHE A 81 0.09 -13.25 -38.52
CA PHE A 81 0.42 -14.52 -37.87
C PHE A 81 -0.82 -15.33 -37.47
N LEU A 82 -1.86 -14.65 -36.97
CA LEU A 82 -3.11 -15.27 -36.54
C LEU A 82 -4.03 -15.70 -37.69
N GLY A 83 -3.77 -15.28 -38.93
CA GLY A 83 -4.55 -15.69 -40.10
C GLY A 83 -6.02 -15.32 -39.98
N SER A 84 -6.90 -16.29 -39.75
CA SER A 84 -8.35 -16.14 -39.55
C SER A 84 -8.84 -16.52 -38.14
N ARG A 85 -7.93 -16.82 -37.21
CA ARG A 85 -8.33 -17.22 -35.84
C ARG A 85 -9.15 -16.11 -35.16
N PRO A 86 -10.15 -16.46 -34.33
CA PRO A 86 -10.88 -15.51 -33.49
C PRO A 86 -9.93 -14.86 -32.48
N VAL A 87 -10.12 -13.57 -32.21
CA VAL A 87 -9.21 -12.78 -31.36
C VAL A 87 -9.94 -12.05 -30.25
N THR A 88 -9.38 -12.12 -29.05
CA THR A 88 -9.76 -11.25 -27.93
C THR A 88 -8.62 -10.30 -27.61
N ALA A 89 -8.83 -8.99 -27.72
CA ALA A 89 -7.92 -7.99 -27.16
C ALA A 89 -8.21 -7.82 -25.66
N TYR A 90 -7.20 -7.92 -24.81
CA TYR A 90 -7.36 -7.96 -23.35
C TYR A 90 -6.35 -7.07 -22.63
N GLY A 91 -6.83 -6.20 -21.74
CA GLY A 91 -5.96 -5.35 -20.95
C GLY A 91 -6.69 -4.61 -19.84
N GLY A 92 -5.93 -4.03 -18.91
CA GLY A 92 -6.46 -3.18 -17.83
C GLY A 92 -5.73 -1.85 -17.74
N SER A 93 -6.45 -0.77 -17.37
CA SER A 93 -5.85 0.55 -17.21
C SER A 93 -5.17 0.98 -18.52
N MET A 94 -3.86 1.26 -18.52
CA MET A 94 -3.08 1.55 -19.72
C MET A 94 -3.23 0.42 -20.76
N GLY A 95 -3.16 -0.84 -20.34
CA GLY A 95 -3.37 -1.99 -21.22
C GLY A 95 -4.78 -2.06 -21.79
N GLY A 96 -5.78 -1.53 -21.08
CA GLY A 96 -7.15 -1.40 -21.58
C GLY A 96 -7.24 -0.41 -22.75
N TYR A 97 -6.50 0.71 -22.66
CA TYR A 97 -6.32 1.63 -23.79
C TYR A 97 -5.64 0.93 -24.97
N GLY A 98 -4.54 0.21 -24.74
CA GLY A 98 -3.83 -0.54 -25.79
C GLY A 98 -4.71 -1.60 -26.48
N ALA A 99 -5.51 -2.34 -25.71
CA ALA A 99 -6.46 -3.32 -26.22
C ALA A 99 -7.50 -2.67 -27.13
N MET A 100 -8.07 -1.53 -26.72
CA MET A 100 -9.05 -0.80 -27.53
C MET A 100 -8.42 -0.18 -28.79
N LEU A 101 -7.20 0.37 -28.69
CA LEU A 101 -6.46 0.95 -29.80
C LEU A 101 -6.09 -0.12 -30.86
N GLY A 102 -5.68 -1.31 -30.42
CA GLY A 102 -5.26 -2.41 -31.28
C GLY A 102 -6.42 -3.24 -31.86
N ALA A 103 -7.61 -3.19 -31.27
CA ALA A 103 -8.72 -4.09 -31.58
C ALA A 103 -9.07 -4.16 -33.07
N LYS A 104 -9.15 -3.01 -33.75
CA LYS A 104 -9.44 -2.92 -35.19
C LYS A 104 -8.36 -3.59 -36.04
N THR A 105 -7.09 -3.26 -35.80
CA THR A 105 -5.96 -3.79 -36.58
C THR A 105 -5.77 -5.29 -36.35
N LEU A 106 -6.04 -5.76 -35.13
CA LEU A 106 -6.02 -7.18 -34.79
C LEU A 106 -7.21 -7.97 -35.36
N GLY A 107 -8.24 -7.29 -35.89
CA GLY A 107 -9.50 -7.94 -36.26
C GLY A 107 -10.12 -8.67 -35.06
N ALA A 108 -10.13 -8.03 -33.88
CA ALA A 108 -10.63 -8.64 -32.66
C ALA A 108 -12.17 -8.69 -32.64
N ASP A 109 -12.75 -9.87 -32.39
CA ASP A 109 -14.20 -10.01 -32.21
C ASP A 109 -14.63 -9.49 -30.84
N LEU A 110 -13.74 -9.59 -29.84
CA LEU A 110 -13.97 -9.17 -28.46
C LEU A 110 -12.81 -8.29 -28.00
N CYS A 111 -13.13 -7.13 -27.42
CA CYS A 111 -12.18 -6.31 -26.70
C CYS A 111 -12.62 -6.22 -25.23
N PHE A 112 -11.93 -6.94 -24.35
CA PHE A 112 -12.19 -6.91 -22.91
C PHE A 112 -11.23 -5.91 -22.24
N ALA A 113 -11.65 -4.65 -22.16
CA ALA A 113 -10.85 -3.53 -21.68
C ALA A 113 -11.31 -3.10 -20.28
N MET A 114 -10.54 -3.45 -19.25
CA MET A 114 -10.89 -3.12 -17.87
C MET A 114 -10.43 -1.72 -17.50
N MET A 115 -11.35 -0.89 -17.01
CA MET A 115 -11.13 0.51 -16.60
C MET A 115 -10.15 1.29 -17.51
N PRO A 116 -10.38 1.29 -18.83
CA PRO A 116 -9.47 1.91 -19.80
C PRO A 116 -9.41 3.42 -19.58
N GLN A 117 -8.24 4.02 -19.79
CA GLN A 117 -8.15 5.47 -19.94
C GLN A 117 -8.54 5.87 -21.36
N PHE A 118 -9.19 7.02 -21.49
CA PHE A 118 -9.43 7.64 -22.79
C PHE A 118 -8.17 8.35 -23.30
N ASP A 119 -7.51 9.09 -22.40
CA ASP A 119 -6.27 9.85 -22.61
C ASP A 119 -5.63 10.08 -21.22
N ILE A 120 -4.45 10.69 -21.13
CA ILE A 120 -3.84 11.16 -19.88
C ILE A 120 -3.35 12.62 -19.94
N GLY A 121 -3.37 13.23 -21.11
CA GLY A 121 -2.96 14.60 -21.38
C GLY A 121 -3.87 15.59 -20.65
N PRO A 122 -3.31 16.57 -19.91
CA PRO A 122 -4.11 17.51 -19.14
C PRO A 122 -4.99 18.43 -20.01
N GLU A 123 -4.67 18.59 -21.29
CA GLU A 123 -5.47 19.35 -22.26
C GLU A 123 -6.74 18.59 -22.67
N VAL A 124 -6.67 17.27 -22.79
CA VAL A 124 -7.79 16.42 -23.22
C VAL A 124 -8.63 15.96 -22.02
N VAL A 125 -7.94 15.58 -20.93
CA VAL A 125 -8.56 15.05 -19.71
C VAL A 125 -8.03 15.76 -18.46
N PRO A 126 -8.37 17.06 -18.25
CA PRO A 126 -7.84 17.86 -17.12
C PRO A 126 -8.16 17.29 -15.72
N PHE A 127 -9.09 16.34 -15.64
CA PHE A 127 -9.44 15.62 -14.41
C PHE A 127 -8.48 14.47 -14.06
N GLU A 128 -7.69 14.00 -15.02
CA GLU A 128 -6.78 12.87 -14.85
C GLU A 128 -5.41 13.35 -14.36
N LYS A 129 -5.32 13.54 -13.05
CA LYS A 129 -4.08 14.00 -12.40
C LYS A 129 -3.11 12.86 -12.03
N ARG A 130 -3.50 11.58 -12.20
CA ARG A 130 -2.70 10.43 -11.72
C ARG A 130 -1.43 10.20 -12.54
N TYR A 131 -1.40 10.65 -13.79
CA TYR A 131 -0.37 10.28 -14.76
C TYR A 131 0.32 11.51 -15.40
N LEU A 132 0.31 12.65 -14.72
CA LEU A 132 0.84 13.92 -15.26
C LEU A 132 2.33 13.85 -15.65
N ASP A 133 3.15 13.12 -14.89
CA ASP A 133 4.57 12.96 -15.24
C ASP A 133 4.73 12.21 -16.57
N PHE A 134 3.92 11.15 -16.81
CA PHE A 134 3.89 10.43 -18.08
C PHE A 134 3.31 11.27 -19.21
N ALA A 135 2.22 12.00 -18.95
CA ALA A 135 1.59 12.88 -19.94
C ALA A 135 2.57 13.96 -20.43
N LYS A 136 3.39 14.51 -19.52
CA LYS A 136 4.43 15.48 -19.86
C LYS A 136 5.51 14.87 -20.75
N GLU A 137 5.90 13.63 -20.47
CA GLU A 137 6.96 12.95 -21.21
C GLU A 137 6.50 12.46 -22.59
N ILE A 138 5.28 11.94 -22.67
CA ILE A 138 4.69 11.42 -23.92
C ILE A 138 4.26 12.57 -24.84
N GLY A 139 3.78 13.67 -24.26
CA GLY A 139 3.16 14.77 -25.02
C GLY A 139 1.79 14.37 -25.59
N PRO A 140 1.29 15.11 -26.60
CA PRO A 140 0.04 14.78 -27.26
C PRO A 140 0.08 13.36 -27.85
N PHE A 141 -0.98 12.59 -27.62
CA PHE A 141 -1.08 11.23 -28.16
C PHE A 141 -1.02 11.23 -29.68
N ARG A 142 -0.04 10.49 -30.22
CA ARG A 142 0.15 10.23 -31.65
C ARG A 142 -0.99 9.37 -32.19
N HIS A 143 -1.29 8.29 -31.49
CA HIS A 143 -2.32 7.34 -31.86
C HIS A 143 -3.57 7.68 -31.07
N ARG A 144 -4.64 8.11 -31.74
CA ARG A 144 -5.87 8.52 -31.05
C ARG A 144 -6.87 7.38 -31.07
N ILE A 145 -7.27 6.91 -29.88
CA ILE A 145 -8.20 5.79 -29.72
C ILE A 145 -9.49 5.95 -30.54
N LEU A 146 -10.02 7.17 -30.63
CA LEU A 146 -11.23 7.46 -31.41
C LEU A 146 -11.11 7.23 -32.93
N GLN A 147 -9.89 7.21 -33.48
CA GLN A 147 -9.65 6.93 -34.90
C GLN A 147 -9.67 5.43 -35.21
N GLU A 148 -9.58 4.59 -34.18
CA GLU A 148 -9.44 3.13 -34.30
C GLU A 148 -10.65 2.36 -33.79
N VAL A 149 -11.81 3.00 -33.77
CA VAL A 149 -13.08 2.32 -33.44
C VAL A 149 -13.40 1.30 -34.54
N SER A 150 -13.44 0.01 -34.18
CA SER A 150 -14.03 -1.04 -35.02
C SER A 150 -15.53 -1.21 -34.71
N ARG A 151 -16.37 -1.33 -35.74
CA ARG A 151 -17.81 -1.65 -35.58
C ARG A 151 -18.08 -3.15 -35.41
N ASP A 152 -17.13 -3.98 -35.84
CA ASP A 152 -17.24 -5.44 -35.81
C ASP A 152 -16.71 -6.05 -34.49
N CYS A 153 -16.18 -5.21 -33.60
CA CYS A 153 -15.65 -5.63 -32.31
C CYS A 153 -16.70 -5.42 -31.20
N HIS A 154 -16.94 -6.45 -30.40
CA HIS A 154 -17.70 -6.33 -29.17
C HIS A 154 -16.80 -5.81 -28.05
N TYR A 155 -16.98 -4.56 -27.63
CA TYR A 155 -16.23 -3.97 -26.52
C TYR A 155 -16.94 -4.25 -25.19
N VAL A 156 -16.25 -4.89 -24.27
CA VAL A 156 -16.71 -5.12 -22.90
C VAL A 156 -15.84 -4.32 -21.95
N VAL A 157 -16.45 -3.45 -21.15
CA VAL A 157 -15.73 -2.53 -20.26
C VAL A 157 -16.16 -2.71 -18.80
N PRO A 158 -15.42 -3.54 -18.03
CA PRO A 158 -15.55 -3.59 -16.58
C PRO A 158 -14.91 -2.38 -15.90
N TYR A 159 -15.67 -1.66 -15.09
CA TYR A 159 -15.19 -0.48 -14.37
C TYR A 159 -16.04 -0.20 -13.11
N ASP A 160 -15.57 0.71 -12.24
CA ASP A 160 -16.34 1.19 -11.10
C ASP A 160 -17.01 2.54 -11.41
N PRO A 161 -18.34 2.60 -11.60
CA PRO A 161 -19.03 3.88 -11.85
C PRO A 161 -18.93 4.87 -10.68
N SER A 162 -18.62 4.39 -9.47
CA SER A 162 -18.42 5.25 -8.30
C SER A 162 -17.01 5.84 -8.20
N HIS A 163 -16.09 5.42 -9.08
CA HIS A 163 -14.75 5.97 -9.16
C HIS A 163 -14.73 7.14 -10.14
N GLY A 164 -14.75 8.38 -9.62
CA GLY A 164 -15.00 9.59 -10.41
C GLY A 164 -14.09 9.79 -11.64
N LYS A 165 -12.83 9.35 -11.59
CA LYS A 165 -11.93 9.46 -12.77
C LYS A 165 -12.23 8.40 -13.83
N ASP A 166 -12.45 7.15 -13.43
CA ASP A 166 -12.68 6.06 -14.39
C ASP A 166 -14.06 6.20 -15.04
N GLN A 167 -15.06 6.63 -14.27
CA GLN A 167 -16.38 6.99 -14.81
C GLN A 167 -16.25 8.05 -15.91
N ARG A 168 -15.43 9.09 -15.72
CA ARG A 168 -15.24 10.14 -16.73
C ARG A 168 -14.53 9.64 -17.98
N HIS A 169 -13.51 8.78 -17.85
CA HIS A 169 -12.89 8.11 -19.01
C HIS A 169 -13.89 7.27 -19.79
N VAL A 170 -14.67 6.43 -19.10
CA VAL A 170 -15.69 5.58 -19.73
C VAL A 170 -16.79 6.43 -20.39
N THR A 171 -17.19 7.55 -19.78
CA THR A 171 -18.13 8.49 -20.40
C THR A 171 -17.61 9.03 -21.72
N LEU A 172 -16.33 9.46 -21.80
CA LEU A 172 -15.72 9.92 -23.05
C LEU A 172 -15.66 8.81 -24.10
N LEU A 173 -15.25 7.60 -23.72
CA LEU A 173 -15.23 6.45 -24.64
C LEU A 173 -16.62 6.10 -25.17
N SER A 174 -17.66 6.17 -24.33
CA SER A 174 -19.05 5.85 -24.69
C SER A 174 -19.69 6.80 -25.69
N GLN A 175 -19.05 7.93 -25.99
CA GLN A 175 -19.52 8.85 -27.04
C GLN A 175 -19.24 8.32 -28.44
N SER A 176 -18.30 7.39 -28.61
CA SER A 176 -17.89 6.87 -29.93
C SER A 176 -17.89 5.34 -30.01
N TYR A 177 -17.66 4.65 -28.90
CA TYR A 177 -17.68 3.20 -28.85
C TYR A 177 -19.05 2.68 -28.41
N SER A 178 -19.61 1.73 -29.16
CA SER A 178 -20.71 0.89 -28.69
C SER A 178 -20.12 -0.19 -27.78
N MET A 179 -20.39 -0.11 -26.47
CA MET A 179 -19.75 -0.96 -25.46
C MET A 179 -20.76 -1.61 -24.51
N GLU A 180 -20.54 -2.90 -24.18
CA GLU A 180 -21.13 -3.54 -23.00
C GLU A 180 -20.41 -3.02 -21.75
N LEU A 181 -21.03 -2.04 -21.10
CA LEU A 181 -20.57 -1.55 -19.81
C LEU A 181 -20.87 -2.59 -18.71
N LEU A 182 -19.83 -2.96 -17.95
CA LEU A 182 -19.93 -3.96 -16.89
C LEU A 182 -19.62 -3.35 -15.50
N PRO A 183 -20.61 -2.74 -14.81
CA PRO A 183 -20.40 -2.07 -13.53
C PRO A 183 -19.93 -3.00 -12.40
N VAL A 184 -18.77 -2.71 -11.83
CA VAL A 184 -18.18 -3.33 -10.64
C VAL A 184 -18.07 -2.27 -9.54
N TYR A 185 -19.21 -1.96 -8.92
CA TYR A 185 -19.28 -0.89 -7.92
C TYR A 185 -18.32 -1.08 -6.75
N ARG A 186 -17.71 0.03 -6.33
CA ARG A 186 -16.83 0.17 -5.16
C ARG A 186 -15.46 -0.52 -5.28
N CYS A 187 -15.09 -1.09 -6.43
CA CYS A 187 -13.74 -1.64 -6.59
C CYS A 187 -12.65 -0.57 -6.78
N GLY A 188 -13.01 0.69 -7.07
CA GLY A 188 -12.07 1.73 -7.50
C GLY A 188 -11.39 1.35 -8.82
N HIS A 189 -10.18 1.85 -9.04
CA HIS A 189 -9.32 1.49 -10.18
C HIS A 189 -8.66 0.11 -9.98
N GLY A 190 -9.47 -0.93 -9.75
CA GLY A 190 -8.99 -2.25 -9.32
C GLY A 190 -9.95 -3.40 -9.56
N VAL A 191 -10.58 -3.48 -10.73
CA VAL A 191 -11.50 -4.59 -11.08
C VAL A 191 -10.85 -5.97 -10.92
N LEU A 192 -9.61 -6.16 -11.36
CA LEU A 192 -8.91 -7.44 -11.23
C LEU A 192 -8.79 -7.93 -9.78
N ARG A 193 -8.66 -7.01 -8.81
CA ARG A 193 -8.66 -7.37 -7.38
C ARG A 193 -10.00 -7.99 -6.97
N TYR A 194 -11.10 -7.51 -7.51
CA TYR A 194 -12.44 -8.05 -7.25
C TYR A 194 -12.67 -9.37 -7.99
N VAL A 195 -12.16 -9.52 -9.21
CA VAL A 195 -12.17 -10.82 -9.92
C VAL A 195 -11.44 -11.88 -9.10
N LYS A 196 -10.23 -11.57 -8.61
CA LYS A 196 -9.44 -12.50 -7.78
C LYS A 196 -10.15 -12.82 -6.47
N ALA A 197 -10.64 -11.80 -5.77
CA ALA A 197 -11.27 -11.97 -4.46
C ALA A 197 -12.61 -12.73 -4.54
N ALA A 198 -13.36 -12.58 -5.63
CA ALA A 198 -14.58 -13.34 -5.90
C ALA A 198 -14.35 -14.77 -6.44
N ASN A 199 -13.08 -15.21 -6.52
CA ASN A 199 -12.66 -16.44 -7.19
C ASN A 199 -13.36 -16.62 -8.55
N ALA A 200 -13.31 -15.58 -9.38
CA ALA A 200 -13.99 -15.50 -10.67
C ALA A 200 -13.03 -15.61 -11.87
N GLY A 201 -11.83 -16.15 -11.65
CA GLY A 201 -10.81 -16.28 -12.69
C GLY A 201 -11.13 -17.35 -13.73
N ASP A 202 -11.89 -18.38 -13.35
CA ASP A 202 -12.55 -19.32 -14.27
C ASP A 202 -13.52 -18.58 -15.19
N VAL A 203 -14.45 -17.80 -14.63
CA VAL A 203 -15.45 -17.07 -15.42
C VAL A 203 -14.80 -16.03 -16.33
N LEU A 204 -13.77 -15.31 -15.84
CA LEU A 204 -13.01 -14.38 -16.68
C LEU A 204 -12.36 -15.11 -17.86
N ALA A 205 -11.74 -16.27 -17.63
CA ALA A 205 -11.14 -17.06 -18.70
C ALA A 205 -12.17 -17.47 -19.76
N ASP A 206 -13.33 -17.97 -19.33
CA ASP A 206 -14.43 -18.35 -20.22
C ASP A 206 -14.97 -17.15 -21.02
N VAL A 207 -15.00 -15.95 -20.43
CA VAL A 207 -15.35 -14.72 -21.15
C VAL A 207 -14.29 -14.38 -22.20
N LEU A 208 -13.00 -14.43 -21.85
CA LEU A 208 -11.92 -14.13 -22.79
C LEU A 208 -11.84 -15.12 -23.95
N THR A 209 -12.26 -16.37 -23.74
CA THR A 209 -12.33 -17.41 -24.77
C THR A 209 -13.68 -17.45 -25.51
N GLY A 210 -14.63 -16.57 -25.17
CA GLY A 210 -15.95 -16.48 -25.80
C GLY A 210 -16.92 -17.60 -25.41
N GLN A 211 -16.58 -18.40 -24.38
CA GLN A 211 -17.40 -19.50 -23.88
C GLN A 211 -18.53 -19.02 -22.94
N ARG A 212 -18.41 -17.81 -22.37
CA ARG A 212 -19.44 -17.19 -21.51
C ARG A 212 -19.63 -15.70 -21.81
N PRO A 213 -20.84 -15.16 -21.60
CA PRO A 213 -21.08 -13.72 -21.71
C PRO A 213 -20.49 -12.97 -20.49
N ALA A 214 -20.04 -11.73 -20.70
CA ALA A 214 -19.40 -10.92 -19.66
C ALA A 214 -20.29 -10.63 -18.44
N ARG A 215 -21.62 -10.60 -18.62
CA ARG A 215 -22.60 -10.49 -17.53
C ARG A 215 -22.43 -11.55 -16.43
N ASP A 216 -21.93 -12.74 -16.75
CA ASP A 216 -21.72 -13.83 -15.79
C ASP A 216 -20.57 -13.51 -14.83
N LEU A 217 -19.50 -12.89 -15.33
CA LEU A 217 -18.40 -12.39 -14.51
C LEU A 217 -18.91 -11.36 -13.50
N ARG A 218 -19.74 -10.41 -13.96
CA ARG A 218 -20.37 -9.44 -13.07
C ARG A 218 -21.31 -10.09 -12.07
N LYS A 219 -22.09 -11.09 -12.48
CA LYS A 219 -22.97 -11.84 -11.58
C LYS A 219 -22.17 -12.54 -10.47
N ARG A 220 -21.06 -13.21 -10.80
CA ARG A 220 -20.15 -13.83 -9.83
C ARG A 220 -19.58 -12.81 -8.84
N ILE A 221 -19.07 -11.68 -9.33
CA ILE A 221 -18.55 -10.61 -8.46
C ILE A 221 -19.66 -10.01 -7.59
N ARG A 222 -20.84 -9.78 -8.16
CA ARG A 222 -22.00 -9.25 -7.44
C ARG A 222 -22.47 -10.17 -6.34
N ASN A 223 -22.49 -11.48 -6.59
CA ASN A 223 -22.86 -12.47 -5.61
C ASN A 223 -21.81 -12.56 -4.51
N TRP A 224 -20.52 -12.38 -4.79
CA TRP A 224 -19.48 -12.39 -3.77
C TRP A 224 -19.41 -11.09 -2.95
N ARG A 225 -19.71 -9.91 -3.51
CA ARG A 225 -19.37 -8.61 -2.89
C ARG A 225 -19.95 -8.35 -1.50
N HIS A 226 -21.02 -9.05 -1.10
CA HIS A 226 -21.55 -8.97 0.27
C HIS A 226 -20.56 -9.53 1.30
N LEU A 227 -19.61 -10.36 0.86
CA LEU A 227 -18.48 -10.86 1.61
C LEU A 227 -17.25 -9.94 1.53
N SER A 228 -17.34 -8.76 0.90
CA SER A 228 -16.20 -7.86 0.76
C SER A 228 -16.30 -6.72 1.77
N LEU A 229 -15.48 -6.75 2.83
CA LEU A 229 -15.41 -5.65 3.81
C LEU A 229 -15.16 -4.30 3.12
N ARG A 230 -14.27 -4.26 2.12
CA ARG A 230 -14.00 -3.04 1.35
C ARG A 230 -15.22 -2.53 0.59
N TYR A 231 -16.02 -3.43 -0.01
CA TYR A 231 -17.28 -3.06 -0.65
C TYR A 231 -18.26 -2.53 0.39
N LEU A 232 -18.46 -3.24 1.50
CA LEU A 232 -19.40 -2.89 2.55
C LEU A 232 -19.05 -1.59 3.26
N GLN A 233 -17.78 -1.38 3.61
CA GLN A 233 -17.29 -0.14 4.21
C GLN A 233 -17.57 1.06 3.29
N LYS A 234 -17.28 0.93 1.99
CA LYS A 234 -17.59 1.99 1.01
C LYS A 234 -19.09 2.20 0.82
N MET A 235 -19.90 1.14 0.91
CA MET A 235 -21.36 1.25 0.88
C MET A 235 -21.91 1.92 2.14
N ARG A 236 -21.36 1.62 3.32
CA ARG A 236 -21.68 2.27 4.59
C ARG A 236 -21.37 3.76 4.53
N LEU A 237 -20.16 4.13 4.10
CA LEU A 237 -19.79 5.54 3.93
C LEU A 237 -20.75 6.26 2.98
N LYS A 238 -21.13 5.63 1.87
CA LYS A 238 -22.12 6.24 0.96
C LYS A 238 -23.51 6.33 1.55
N ALA A 239 -23.94 5.33 2.30
CA ALA A 239 -25.23 5.33 2.97
C ALA A 239 -25.27 6.45 4.03
N ALA A 240 -24.20 6.63 4.79
CA ALA A 240 -24.04 7.73 5.76
C ALA A 240 -24.07 9.10 5.07
N GLU A 241 -23.37 9.29 3.96
CA GLU A 241 -23.46 10.52 3.12
C GLU A 241 -24.89 10.83 2.66
N ARG A 242 -25.77 9.83 2.59
CA ARG A 242 -27.18 9.96 2.15
C ARG A 242 -28.18 9.91 3.31
N GLY A 243 -27.73 9.99 4.57
CA GLY A 243 -28.62 9.96 5.74
C GLY A 243 -29.23 8.58 6.03
N HIS A 244 -28.60 7.50 5.58
CA HIS A 244 -29.06 6.12 5.76
C HIS A 244 -28.12 5.29 6.66
N SER A 245 -27.61 5.91 7.73
CA SER A 245 -26.62 5.32 8.65
C SER A 245 -27.06 4.04 9.35
N GLY A 246 -28.37 3.78 9.49
CA GLY A 246 -28.93 2.60 10.18
C GLY A 246 -29.31 1.40 9.31
N LYS A 247 -28.94 1.36 8.01
CA LYS A 247 -29.41 0.32 7.07
C LYS A 247 -28.39 -0.78 6.71
N TYR A 248 -27.21 -0.79 7.32
CA TYR A 248 -26.20 -1.80 7.02
C TYR A 248 -25.73 -2.50 8.29
N ASP A 249 -25.98 -3.81 8.34
CA ASP A 249 -25.44 -4.71 9.34
C ASP A 249 -23.97 -5.03 9.00
N TYR A 250 -23.11 -4.06 9.30
CA TYR A 250 -21.66 -4.17 9.10
C TYR A 250 -21.05 -5.22 10.03
N ASP A 251 -21.66 -5.40 11.21
CA ASP A 251 -21.19 -6.29 12.26
C ASP A 251 -21.44 -7.76 11.89
N HIS A 252 -22.61 -8.10 11.32
CA HIS A 252 -22.88 -9.42 10.77
C HIS A 252 -21.98 -9.78 9.57
N ALA A 253 -21.61 -8.80 8.75
CA ALA A 253 -20.69 -9.05 7.64
C ALA A 253 -19.24 -9.29 8.08
N ILE A 254 -18.81 -8.64 9.16
CA ILE A 254 -17.55 -8.97 9.85
C ILE A 254 -17.61 -10.41 10.38
N GLU A 255 -18.73 -10.78 11.01
CA GLU A 255 -18.96 -12.11 11.56
C GLU A 255 -18.91 -13.22 10.49
N MET A 256 -19.65 -13.07 9.38
CA MET A 256 -19.65 -14.02 8.26
C MET A 256 -18.28 -14.12 7.58
N HIS A 257 -17.54 -13.02 7.47
CA HIS A 257 -16.24 -13.02 6.82
C HIS A 257 -15.16 -13.72 7.68
N GLY A 258 -15.29 -13.68 9.01
CA GLY A 258 -14.47 -14.48 9.93
C GLY A 258 -14.65 -15.98 9.75
N GLN A 259 -15.80 -16.44 9.24
CA GLN A 259 -16.13 -17.86 9.05
C GLN A 259 -15.67 -18.44 7.68
N LEU A 260 -15.34 -17.60 6.69
CA LEU A 260 -15.18 -18.00 5.27
C LEU A 260 -13.73 -18.16 4.78
N MET A 261 -12.73 -17.86 5.60
CA MET A 261 -11.33 -18.22 5.29
C MET A 261 -11.07 -19.64 5.80
N PRO A 262 -10.35 -20.50 5.06
CA PRO A 262 -10.00 -21.81 5.58
C PRO A 262 -9.28 -21.62 6.91
N ALA A 263 -9.78 -22.27 7.96
CA ALA A 263 -9.23 -22.21 9.30
C ALA A 263 -7.80 -22.77 9.41
N ARG A 264 -7.24 -23.30 8.31
CA ARG A 264 -5.97 -24.02 8.28
C ARG A 264 -5.16 -23.73 7.01
N PRO A 265 -3.84 -23.51 7.13
CA PRO A 265 -2.92 -23.55 5.99
C PRO A 265 -3.02 -24.91 5.28
N ALA A 266 -3.11 -24.91 3.95
CA ALA A 266 -3.22 -26.15 3.18
C ALA A 266 -1.94 -27.00 3.34
N GLY A 267 -2.08 -28.24 3.85
CA GLY A 267 -0.98 -29.20 3.97
C GLY A 267 -0.31 -29.31 5.34
N GLN A 268 -0.73 -28.55 6.35
CA GLN A 268 -0.19 -28.65 7.72
C GLN A 268 -1.02 -29.55 8.65
N LYS A 269 -0.35 -30.44 9.40
CA LYS A 269 -0.96 -31.30 10.42
C LYS A 269 -1.32 -30.55 11.71
N GLN A 270 -0.65 -29.43 12.01
CA GLN A 270 -0.86 -28.57 13.19
C GLN A 270 -0.70 -27.10 12.79
N LEU A 271 -1.40 -26.20 13.49
CA LEU A 271 -1.26 -24.76 13.27
C LEU A 271 0.09 -24.29 13.84
N PRO A 272 0.80 -23.35 13.18
CA PRO A 272 2.03 -22.79 13.71
C PRO A 272 1.75 -21.96 14.97
N ARG A 273 2.71 -21.87 15.87
CA ARG A 273 2.69 -20.85 16.94
C ARG A 273 2.77 -19.45 16.32
N VAL A 274 2.04 -18.49 16.86
CA VAL A 274 2.09 -17.09 16.43
C VAL A 274 2.76 -16.26 17.51
N VAL A 275 3.95 -15.75 17.22
CA VAL A 275 4.66 -14.82 18.10
C VAL A 275 4.40 -13.40 17.59
N VAL A 276 3.87 -12.53 18.45
CA VAL A 276 3.60 -11.11 18.12
C VAL A 276 4.40 -10.21 19.04
N HIS A 277 5.36 -9.47 18.48
CA HIS A 277 6.05 -8.40 19.17
C HIS A 277 5.26 -7.09 19.00
N CYS A 278 4.66 -6.61 20.10
CA CYS A 278 3.67 -5.53 20.11
C CYS A 278 4.22 -4.17 20.55
N GLY A 279 5.54 -4.01 20.67
CA GLY A 279 6.16 -2.85 21.31
C GLY A 279 6.44 -3.13 22.79
N LEU A 280 6.64 -2.14 23.67
CA LEU A 280 6.49 -0.69 23.51
C LEU A 280 7.28 -0.07 22.32
N PRO A 281 6.77 0.97 21.64
CA PRO A 281 7.57 1.71 20.67
C PRO A 281 8.76 2.40 21.36
N LYS A 282 9.76 2.79 20.56
CA LYS A 282 11.01 3.42 21.03
C LYS A 282 11.90 2.49 21.87
N THR A 283 11.87 1.19 21.66
CA THR A 283 12.72 0.19 22.36
C THR A 283 13.73 -0.48 21.42
N GLY A 284 14.20 0.24 20.39
CA GLY A 284 15.12 -0.35 19.39
C GLY A 284 14.43 -1.25 18.36
N THR A 285 13.10 -1.17 18.26
CA THR A 285 12.28 -2.01 17.38
C THR A 285 12.71 -1.99 15.92
N SER A 286 13.13 -0.84 15.38
CA SER A 286 13.57 -0.74 13.99
C SER A 286 14.82 -1.58 13.70
N SER A 287 15.76 -1.67 14.66
CA SER A 287 16.94 -2.53 14.55
C SER A 287 16.54 -4.00 14.58
N LEU A 288 15.61 -4.35 15.48
CA LEU A 288 15.06 -5.70 15.58
C LEU A 288 14.40 -6.15 14.27
N GLN A 289 13.47 -5.34 13.77
CA GLN A 289 12.72 -5.59 12.55
C GLN A 289 13.64 -5.67 11.32
N ALA A 290 14.63 -4.79 11.20
CA ALA A 290 15.63 -4.84 10.13
C ALA A 290 16.40 -6.16 10.15
N TYR A 291 16.89 -6.55 11.33
CA TYR A 291 17.66 -7.78 11.50
C TYR A 291 16.84 -9.03 11.15
N PHE A 292 15.59 -9.16 11.60
CA PHE A 292 14.73 -10.30 11.26
C PHE A 292 14.35 -10.33 9.78
N PHE A 293 14.13 -9.16 9.17
CA PHE A 293 13.88 -9.05 7.74
C PHE A 293 15.09 -9.53 6.92
N GLU A 294 16.29 -9.07 7.25
CA GLU A 294 17.54 -9.45 6.58
C GLU A 294 17.89 -10.94 6.77
N ASN A 295 17.53 -11.51 7.93
CA ASN A 295 17.79 -12.91 8.25
C ASN A 295 16.57 -13.82 8.01
N ALA A 296 15.50 -13.34 7.36
CA ALA A 296 14.23 -14.08 7.24
C ALA A 296 14.40 -15.47 6.60
N ALA A 297 15.30 -15.61 5.62
CA ALA A 297 15.59 -16.88 4.97
C ALA A 297 16.32 -17.88 5.91
N ARG A 298 17.19 -17.38 6.80
CA ARG A 298 17.89 -18.21 7.79
C ARG A 298 16.92 -18.69 8.87
N TYR A 299 16.11 -17.78 9.41
CA TYR A 299 15.05 -18.13 10.36
C TYR A 299 14.03 -19.11 9.77
N ARG A 300 13.70 -18.96 8.49
CA ARG A 300 12.83 -19.92 7.80
C ARG A 300 13.43 -21.34 7.79
N ALA A 301 14.74 -21.48 7.58
CA ALA A 301 15.41 -22.78 7.60
C ALA A 301 15.31 -23.45 8.98
N ASP A 302 15.21 -22.65 10.04
CA ASP A 302 14.98 -23.08 11.42
C ASP A 302 13.48 -23.16 11.79
N GLY A 303 12.57 -23.10 10.80
CA GLY A 303 11.13 -23.25 11.01
C GLY A 303 10.40 -21.99 11.53
N VAL A 304 11.07 -20.83 11.54
CA VAL A 304 10.49 -19.53 11.95
C VAL A 304 10.22 -18.66 10.71
N TYR A 305 8.94 -18.46 10.42
CA TYR A 305 8.48 -17.63 9.31
C TYR A 305 8.32 -16.17 9.72
N TYR A 306 9.22 -15.32 9.25
CA TYR A 306 9.06 -13.87 9.23
C TYR A 306 8.53 -13.43 7.85
N PRO A 307 7.29 -12.91 7.74
CA PRO A 307 6.68 -12.59 6.45
C PRO A 307 7.42 -11.50 5.66
N THR A 308 7.86 -11.81 4.43
CA THR A 308 8.58 -10.88 3.55
C THR A 308 8.01 -10.83 2.13
N LYS A 309 6.68 -10.90 1.99
CA LYS A 309 5.93 -11.20 0.74
C LYS A 309 6.48 -10.60 -0.56
N ASN A 310 7.02 -9.38 -0.54
CA ASN A 310 7.56 -8.70 -1.72
C ASN A 310 9.05 -8.28 -1.60
N ALA A 311 9.75 -8.70 -0.55
CA ALA A 311 11.09 -8.21 -0.19
C ALA A 311 11.19 -6.65 -0.14
N ASP A 312 10.08 -5.97 0.12
CA ASP A 312 10.01 -4.52 0.24
C ASP A 312 10.37 -4.10 1.69
N LYS A 313 11.06 -2.96 1.84
CA LYS A 313 11.33 -2.35 3.15
C LYS A 313 10.04 -2.02 3.93
N SER A 314 8.89 -1.89 3.26
CA SER A 314 7.60 -1.73 3.93
C SER A 314 7.15 -2.94 4.73
N GLU A 315 7.71 -4.12 4.48
CA GLU A 315 7.42 -5.36 5.23
C GLU A 315 8.30 -5.51 6.47
N LEU A 316 9.31 -4.64 6.64
CA LEU A 316 10.26 -4.69 7.75
C LEU A 316 9.55 -4.71 9.10
N ASN A 317 8.50 -3.90 9.29
CA ASN A 317 7.84 -3.67 10.57
C ASN A 317 6.39 -4.17 10.67
N HIS A 318 5.93 -4.95 9.68
CA HIS A 318 4.55 -5.43 9.56
C HIS A 318 3.46 -4.39 9.94
N ALA A 319 3.71 -3.09 9.74
CA ALA A 319 2.80 -2.03 10.20
C ALA A 319 1.42 -2.10 9.55
N TRP A 320 1.26 -2.93 8.49
CA TRP A 320 -0.03 -3.31 7.95
C TRP A 320 -0.95 -3.96 9.01
N PHE A 321 -0.41 -4.60 10.05
CA PHE A 321 -1.20 -5.31 11.04
C PHE A 321 -2.00 -4.34 11.92
N SER A 322 -1.33 -3.40 12.57
CA SER A 322 -1.99 -2.33 13.32
C SER A 322 -2.86 -1.43 12.42
N GLN A 323 -2.45 -1.19 11.17
CA GLN A 323 -3.24 -0.42 10.21
C GLN A 323 -4.56 -1.11 9.85
N GLU A 324 -4.54 -2.41 9.56
CA GLU A 324 -5.76 -3.16 9.25
C GLU A 324 -6.69 -3.22 10.46
N LEU A 325 -6.17 -3.46 11.67
CA LEU A 325 -6.97 -3.47 12.89
C LEU A 325 -7.61 -2.10 13.16
N ARG A 326 -6.86 -1.02 12.94
CA ARG A 326 -7.39 0.36 13.03
C ARG A 326 -8.57 0.58 12.08
N ASP A 327 -8.56 -0.09 10.93
CA ASP A 327 -9.60 -0.03 9.90
C ASP A 327 -10.69 -1.11 10.07
N GLY A 328 -10.61 -1.93 11.13
CA GLY A 328 -11.57 -2.99 11.44
C GLY A 328 -11.42 -4.23 10.57
N SER A 329 -10.19 -4.58 10.18
CA SER A 329 -9.86 -5.70 9.30
C SER A 329 -8.73 -6.56 9.86
N VAL A 330 -8.68 -7.81 9.40
CA VAL A 330 -7.62 -8.79 9.70
C VAL A 330 -7.24 -9.61 8.47
N GLN A 331 -7.54 -9.10 7.27
CA GLN A 331 -7.43 -9.88 6.04
C GLN A 331 -5.98 -10.27 5.73
N GLU A 332 -5.06 -9.33 5.91
CA GLU A 332 -3.64 -9.58 5.69
C GLU A 332 -3.08 -10.49 6.76
N LEU A 333 -3.51 -10.36 8.03
CA LEU A 333 -3.20 -11.33 9.08
C LEU A 333 -3.63 -12.74 8.66
N GLN A 334 -4.90 -12.93 8.30
CA GLN A 334 -5.43 -14.24 7.88
C GLN A 334 -4.67 -14.80 6.66
N ARG A 335 -4.36 -13.97 5.67
CA ARG A 335 -3.54 -14.38 4.52
C ARG A 335 -2.12 -14.76 4.92
N THR A 336 -1.53 -14.04 5.86
CA THR A 336 -0.18 -14.31 6.36
C THR A 336 -0.14 -15.62 7.12
N LEU A 337 -1.11 -15.87 7.99
CA LEU A 337 -1.23 -17.14 8.72
C LEU A 337 -1.51 -18.31 7.77
N ALA A 338 -2.49 -18.16 6.86
CA ALA A 338 -2.82 -19.19 5.87
C ALA A 338 -1.70 -19.45 4.86
N GLY A 339 -0.87 -18.44 4.60
CA GLY A 339 0.30 -18.51 3.73
C GLY A 339 1.59 -18.91 4.45
N CYS A 340 1.51 -19.29 5.74
CA CYS A 340 2.65 -19.82 6.47
C CYS A 340 3.16 -21.09 5.76
N PRO A 341 4.47 -21.20 5.48
CA PRO A 341 5.03 -22.38 4.85
C PRO A 341 4.81 -23.67 5.67
N PRO A 342 4.57 -24.82 5.01
CA PRO A 342 4.31 -26.09 5.70
C PRO A 342 5.45 -26.56 6.62
N ASP A 343 6.68 -26.18 6.31
CA ASP A 343 7.92 -26.47 7.04
C ASP A 343 8.15 -25.56 8.25
N CYS A 344 7.36 -24.50 8.41
CA CYS A 344 7.50 -23.56 9.53
C CYS A 344 6.55 -23.90 10.68
N HIS A 345 7.09 -23.99 11.90
CA HIS A 345 6.34 -24.20 13.13
C HIS A 345 5.97 -22.89 13.85
N THR A 346 6.54 -21.75 13.43
CA THR A 346 6.27 -20.45 14.07
C THR A 346 6.12 -19.35 13.02
N VAL A 347 5.13 -18.48 13.21
CA VAL A 347 5.00 -17.19 12.50
C VAL A 347 5.42 -16.09 13.46
N PHE A 348 6.36 -15.24 13.06
CA PHE A 348 6.79 -14.09 13.85
C PHE A 348 6.34 -12.79 13.20
N LEU A 349 5.52 -12.02 13.93
CA LEU A 349 5.02 -10.71 13.53
C LEU A 349 5.56 -9.64 14.48
N SER A 350 6.25 -8.62 13.99
CA SER A 350 6.72 -7.49 14.80
C SER A 350 6.10 -6.16 14.35
N ASP A 351 5.11 -5.66 15.07
CA ASP A 351 4.48 -4.34 14.87
C ASP A 351 4.28 -3.63 16.23
N GLU A 352 5.16 -2.70 16.56
CA GLU A 352 5.12 -1.95 17.83
C GLU A 352 3.98 -0.93 17.92
N SER A 353 3.34 -0.63 16.79
CA SER A 353 2.21 0.28 16.78
C SER A 353 0.98 -0.36 17.42
N LEU A 354 0.95 -1.69 17.57
CA LEU A 354 -0.16 -2.40 18.21
C LEU A 354 -0.42 -1.89 19.64
N PHE A 355 0.61 -1.63 20.43
CA PHE A 355 0.46 -1.06 21.77
C PHE A 355 -0.25 0.30 21.72
N VAL A 356 0.22 1.22 20.88
CA VAL A 356 -0.33 2.59 20.86
C VAL A 356 -1.69 2.68 20.16
N GLU A 357 -2.01 1.75 19.27
CA GLU A 357 -3.27 1.73 18.52
C GLU A 357 -4.41 1.06 19.27
N LEU A 358 -4.13 0.13 20.20
CA LEU A 358 -5.12 -0.66 20.93
C LEU A 358 -6.28 0.17 21.50
N PRO A 359 -6.07 1.33 22.16
CA PRO A 359 -7.19 2.09 22.72
C PRO A 359 -8.15 2.63 21.66
N GLY A 360 -7.70 2.74 20.40
CA GLY A 360 -8.51 3.22 19.27
C GLY A 360 -9.20 2.12 18.47
N TRP A 361 -9.01 0.84 18.82
CA TRP A 361 -9.66 -0.27 18.15
C TRP A 361 -11.11 -0.43 18.62
N THR A 362 -12.02 -0.57 17.67
CA THR A 362 -13.43 -0.90 17.95
C THR A 362 -13.54 -2.32 18.48
N ASP A 363 -14.55 -2.61 19.30
CA ASP A 363 -14.77 -3.96 19.83
C ASP A 363 -14.93 -5.00 18.73
N GLY A 364 -15.63 -4.67 17.63
CA GLY A 364 -15.69 -5.55 16.46
C GLY A 364 -14.33 -5.88 15.84
N ALA A 365 -13.35 -4.98 15.91
CA ALA A 365 -11.99 -5.26 15.43
C ALA A 365 -11.25 -6.23 16.36
N LYS A 366 -11.40 -6.05 17.69
CA LYS A 366 -10.86 -6.95 18.72
C LYS A 366 -11.47 -8.35 18.58
N ASP A 367 -12.79 -8.45 18.43
CA ASP A 367 -13.49 -9.72 18.23
C ASP A 367 -13.05 -10.43 16.95
N THR A 368 -12.84 -9.67 15.88
CA THR A 368 -12.38 -10.23 14.60
C THR A 368 -10.95 -10.77 14.73
N LEU A 369 -10.08 -10.06 15.45
CA LEU A 369 -8.74 -10.53 15.76
C LEU A 369 -8.75 -11.82 16.57
N ALA A 370 -9.53 -11.86 17.66
CA ALA A 370 -9.68 -13.07 18.48
C ALA A 370 -10.19 -14.27 17.66
N LYS A 371 -11.18 -14.04 16.77
CA LYS A 371 -11.68 -15.06 15.84
C LYS A 371 -10.61 -15.53 14.86
N ALA A 372 -9.78 -14.62 14.34
CA ALA A 372 -8.71 -14.95 13.39
C ALA A 372 -7.56 -15.74 14.02
N LEU A 373 -7.28 -15.52 15.31
CA LEU A 373 -6.26 -16.23 16.07
C LEU A 373 -6.78 -17.51 16.76
N LYS A 374 -8.08 -17.80 16.68
CA LYS A 374 -8.68 -18.98 17.31
C LYS A 374 -7.98 -20.27 16.87
N GLY A 375 -7.47 -21.02 17.85
CA GLY A 375 -6.81 -22.31 17.65
C GLY A 375 -5.31 -22.22 17.38
N TYR A 376 -4.75 -21.02 17.18
CA TYR A 376 -3.30 -20.81 17.19
C TYR A 376 -2.81 -20.73 18.63
N GLN A 377 -1.59 -21.21 18.88
CA GLN A 377 -0.88 -20.88 20.12
C GLN A 377 -0.26 -19.49 19.96
N VAL A 378 -0.70 -18.51 20.74
CA VAL A 378 -0.28 -17.11 20.63
C VAL A 378 0.66 -16.74 21.76
N GLU A 379 1.82 -16.21 21.41
CA GLU A 379 2.77 -15.62 22.34
C GLU A 379 2.93 -14.13 22.05
N LEU A 380 2.65 -13.28 23.03
CA LEU A 380 2.94 -11.85 22.96
C LEU A 380 4.32 -11.57 23.52
N VAL A 381 5.08 -10.74 22.84
CA VAL A 381 6.35 -10.19 23.34
C VAL A 381 6.15 -8.71 23.62
N LEU A 382 6.23 -8.35 24.90
CA LEU A 382 5.98 -6.99 25.39
C LEU A 382 7.27 -6.40 25.95
N CYS A 383 7.76 -5.32 25.36
CA CYS A 383 8.97 -4.65 25.81
C CYS A 383 8.68 -3.82 27.05
N GLN A 384 9.52 -3.97 28.08
CA GLN A 384 9.48 -3.17 29.28
C GLN A 384 10.53 -2.06 29.20
N ARG A 385 10.15 -0.83 29.54
CA ARG A 385 11.04 0.34 29.58
C ARG A 385 10.64 1.25 30.72
N ASP A 386 11.61 1.96 31.31
CA ASP A 386 11.33 3.04 32.25
C ASP A 386 10.27 4.01 31.69
N LYS A 387 9.21 4.24 32.47
CA LYS A 387 8.02 4.97 32.03
C LYS A 387 8.35 6.42 31.69
N ALA A 388 9.16 7.10 32.52
CA ALA A 388 9.52 8.50 32.27
C ALA A 388 10.37 8.64 30.99
N ALA A 389 11.35 7.76 30.80
CA ALA A 389 12.18 7.71 29.60
C ALA A 389 11.36 7.37 28.34
N TRP A 390 10.39 6.47 28.46
CA TRP A 390 9.46 6.15 27.37
C TRP A 390 8.58 7.35 27.03
N MET A 391 7.96 7.99 28.02
CA MET A 391 7.11 9.17 27.82
C MET A 391 7.86 10.27 27.07
N ARG A 392 9.07 10.61 27.51
CA ARG A 392 9.91 11.59 26.81
C ARG A 392 10.16 11.19 25.34
N SER A 393 10.55 9.94 25.12
CA SER A 393 10.86 9.43 23.77
C SER A 393 9.64 9.38 22.85
N PHE A 394 8.48 9.00 23.39
CA PHE A 394 7.22 8.91 22.67
C PHE A 394 6.66 10.29 22.35
N TYR A 395 6.72 11.25 23.29
CA TYR A 395 6.33 12.63 23.06
C TYR A 395 7.10 13.27 21.89
N LEU A 396 8.43 13.17 21.89
CA LEU A 396 9.25 13.68 20.80
C LEU A 396 8.90 13.01 19.45
N GLN A 397 8.64 11.70 19.47
CA GLN A 397 8.15 10.99 18.28
C GLN A 397 6.78 11.52 17.84
N ALA A 398 5.88 11.83 18.76
CA ALA A 398 4.55 12.36 18.47
C ALA A 398 4.60 13.76 17.85
N VAL A 399 5.52 14.60 18.31
CA VAL A 399 5.83 15.91 17.69
C VAL A 399 6.44 15.73 16.30
N GLN A 400 7.37 14.80 16.14
CA GLN A 400 8.12 14.58 14.89
C GLN A 400 7.28 13.91 13.78
N ASN A 401 6.41 12.98 14.14
CA ASN A 401 5.64 12.20 13.17
C ASN A 401 4.54 13.04 12.52
N ARG A 402 4.36 12.88 11.21
CA ARG A 402 3.29 13.57 10.48
C ARG A 402 1.97 12.86 10.68
N ARG A 403 0.89 13.63 10.84
CA ARG A 403 -0.46 13.08 10.77
C ARG A 403 -0.88 12.85 9.33
N GLY A 404 -1.25 11.62 8.99
CA GLY A 404 -1.69 11.21 7.64
C GLY A 404 -3.10 11.67 7.24
N GLY A 405 -3.56 12.84 7.69
CA GLY A 405 -4.91 13.36 7.44
C GLY A 405 -5.40 14.35 8.52
N PRO A 406 -6.66 14.81 8.44
CA PRO A 406 -7.28 15.60 9.51
C PRO A 406 -7.43 14.76 10.79
N VAL A 407 -7.60 15.45 11.92
CA VAL A 407 -7.95 14.84 13.21
C VAL A 407 -9.24 14.03 13.05
N THR A 408 -9.25 12.80 13.55
CA THR A 408 -10.44 11.96 13.53
C THR A 408 -11.35 12.30 14.70
N LYS A 409 -12.67 12.30 14.48
CA LYS A 409 -13.66 12.47 15.55
C LYS A 409 -13.68 11.31 16.55
N ARG A 410 -13.24 10.12 16.11
CA ARG A 410 -13.03 8.96 16.97
C ARG A 410 -11.66 9.01 17.63
N ASP A 411 -11.54 8.38 18.78
CA ASP A 411 -10.27 8.12 19.44
C ASP A 411 -9.38 7.23 18.57
N SER A 412 -8.15 7.68 18.35
CA SER A 412 -7.15 7.00 17.52
C SER A 412 -5.76 7.55 17.82
N ALA A 413 -4.76 6.68 17.85
CA ALA A 413 -3.35 7.07 17.97
C ALA A 413 -2.92 8.06 16.87
N ARG A 414 -3.59 8.06 15.71
CA ARG A 414 -3.37 9.04 14.64
C ARG A 414 -3.56 10.50 15.09
N ASN A 415 -4.38 10.73 16.10
CA ASN A 415 -4.62 12.06 16.65
C ASN A 415 -3.44 12.57 17.50
N LEU A 416 -2.58 11.67 17.97
CA LEU A 416 -1.38 12.01 18.75
C LEU A 416 -0.26 12.57 17.87
N TRP A 417 -0.25 12.23 16.58
CA TRP A 417 0.79 12.65 15.65
C TRP A 417 0.67 14.12 15.26
N GLN A 418 1.82 14.73 15.04
CA GLN A 418 1.99 16.17 14.82
C GLN A 418 1.49 16.95 16.04
N ALA A 419 1.93 16.52 17.22
CA ALA A 419 1.54 17.09 18.50
C ALA A 419 1.87 18.60 18.56
N THR A 420 0.94 19.36 19.12
CA THR A 420 1.03 20.80 19.32
C THR A 420 1.04 21.17 20.81
N LEU A 421 0.56 20.27 21.67
CA LEU A 421 0.45 20.48 23.11
C LEU A 421 1.83 20.35 23.79
N PRO A 422 2.10 21.14 24.84
CA PRO A 422 3.19 20.87 25.78
C PRO A 422 3.14 19.45 26.35
N PHE A 423 4.25 18.98 26.92
CA PHE A 423 4.42 17.61 27.38
C PHE A 423 3.35 17.19 28.39
N ASP A 424 3.13 17.98 29.44
CA ASP A 424 2.14 17.66 30.47
C ASP A 424 0.72 17.61 29.89
N ASP A 425 0.33 18.63 29.14
CA ASP A 425 -0.99 18.71 28.49
C ASP A 425 -1.22 17.56 27.50
N PHE A 426 -0.19 17.16 26.76
CA PHE A 426 -0.24 16.02 25.85
C PHE A 426 -0.63 14.75 26.61
N TYR A 427 -0.04 14.50 27.78
CA TYR A 427 -0.35 13.33 28.59
C TYR A 427 -1.61 13.46 29.45
N GLN A 428 -2.18 14.67 29.59
CA GLN A 428 -3.49 14.85 30.22
C GLN A 428 -4.66 14.37 29.34
N GLN A 429 -4.44 14.21 28.04
CA GLN A 429 -5.45 13.70 27.11
C GLN A 429 -5.93 12.29 27.53
N PRO A 430 -7.24 11.99 27.47
CA PRO A 430 -7.77 10.68 27.86
C PRO A 430 -7.07 9.49 27.20
N TYR A 431 -6.80 9.61 25.90
CA TYR A 431 -6.09 8.57 25.14
C TYR A 431 -4.70 8.28 25.71
N CYS A 432 -3.95 9.33 26.07
CA CYS A 432 -2.63 9.20 26.65
C CYS A 432 -2.69 8.63 28.08
N LYS A 433 -3.70 8.98 28.88
CA LYS A 433 -3.90 8.38 30.21
C LYS A 433 -4.05 6.87 30.14
N THR A 434 -4.81 6.35 29.17
CA THR A 434 -4.90 4.90 28.93
C THR A 434 -3.55 4.30 28.55
N LEU A 435 -2.78 4.95 27.66
CA LEU A 435 -1.44 4.47 27.28
C LEU A 435 -0.45 4.43 28.45
N LEU A 436 -0.63 5.29 29.45
CA LEU A 436 0.25 5.35 30.62
C LEU A 436 -0.07 4.29 31.69
N ASP A 437 -1.21 3.61 31.60
CA ASP A 437 -1.55 2.47 32.44
C ASP A 437 -0.99 1.19 31.81
N PHE A 438 0.31 0.94 32.01
CA PHE A 438 1.01 -0.18 31.37
C PHE A 438 0.43 -1.54 31.80
N ASP A 439 -0.04 -1.67 33.04
CA ASP A 439 -0.64 -2.91 33.54
C ASP A 439 -2.00 -3.17 32.87
N GLN A 440 -2.84 -2.15 32.76
CA GLN A 440 -4.10 -2.23 32.01
C GLN A 440 -3.84 -2.53 30.54
N MET A 441 -2.86 -1.88 29.92
CA MET A 441 -2.50 -2.11 28.52
C MET A 441 -1.96 -3.52 28.28
N HIS A 442 -1.11 -4.04 29.17
CA HIS A 442 -0.64 -5.43 29.12
C HIS A 442 -1.79 -6.42 29.22
N THR A 443 -2.70 -6.21 30.17
CA THR A 443 -3.89 -7.05 30.36
C THR A 443 -4.77 -7.00 29.11
N ALA A 444 -5.08 -5.81 28.61
CA ALA A 444 -5.91 -5.63 27.42
C ALA A 444 -5.29 -6.25 26.17
N LEU A 445 -3.97 -6.14 25.96
CA LEU A 445 -3.29 -6.83 24.85
C LEU A 445 -3.40 -8.33 24.99
N LYS A 446 -3.09 -8.88 26.17
CA LYS A 446 -3.20 -10.32 26.43
C LYS A 446 -4.60 -10.84 26.13
N ASP A 447 -5.62 -10.14 26.60
CA ASP A 447 -7.03 -10.53 26.44
C ASP A 447 -7.47 -10.42 24.97
N VAL A 448 -7.15 -9.33 24.29
CA VAL A 448 -7.56 -9.13 22.89
C VAL A 448 -6.90 -10.14 21.94
N PHE A 449 -5.63 -10.47 22.19
CA PHE A 449 -4.91 -11.47 21.40
C PHE A 449 -5.19 -12.91 21.85
N GLN A 450 -5.90 -13.11 22.96
CA GLN A 450 -6.13 -14.42 23.58
C GLN A 450 -4.79 -15.16 23.78
N ALA A 451 -3.79 -14.43 24.29
CA ALA A 451 -2.42 -14.91 24.32
C ALA A 451 -2.22 -16.02 25.36
N ASP A 452 -1.73 -17.17 24.93
CA ASP A 452 -1.36 -18.29 25.80
C ASP A 452 -0.14 -17.97 26.67
N LYS A 453 0.76 -17.15 26.12
CA LYS A 453 1.99 -16.72 26.78
C LYS A 453 2.25 -15.24 26.55
N VAL A 454 2.74 -14.57 27.59
CA VAL A 454 3.31 -13.23 27.50
C VAL A 454 4.78 -13.35 27.91
N THR A 455 5.66 -12.85 27.05
CA THR A 455 7.10 -12.77 27.29
C THR A 455 7.47 -11.31 27.46
N ASP A 456 7.81 -10.94 28.68
CA ASP A 456 8.34 -9.62 29.00
C ASP A 456 9.78 -9.50 28.52
N PHE A 457 10.05 -8.49 27.70
CA PHE A 457 11.36 -8.20 27.13
C PHE A 457 11.93 -6.91 27.73
N PRO A 458 12.88 -6.97 28.68
CA PRO A 458 13.43 -5.78 29.30
C PRO A 458 14.31 -5.02 28.30
N PHE A 459 13.94 -3.77 27.99
CA PHE A 459 14.74 -2.88 27.18
C PHE A 459 15.69 -2.05 28.05
N GLN A 460 16.98 -2.12 27.74
CA GLN A 460 18.01 -1.28 28.33
C GLN A 460 18.62 -0.38 27.25
N SER A 461 18.72 0.91 27.53
CA SER A 461 19.38 1.84 26.60
C SER A 461 20.86 1.47 26.44
N GLY A 462 21.35 1.46 25.20
CA GLY A 462 22.74 1.12 24.87
C GLY A 462 23.05 -0.37 24.77
N SER A 463 22.09 -1.27 25.03
CA SER A 463 22.28 -2.70 24.82
C SER A 463 22.07 -3.10 23.35
N ASP A 464 22.60 -4.26 22.98
CA ASP A 464 22.28 -4.92 21.72
C ASP A 464 20.89 -5.57 21.84
N VAL A 465 19.86 -4.79 21.48
CA VAL A 465 18.45 -5.21 21.55
C VAL A 465 18.19 -6.50 20.77
N VAL A 466 18.88 -6.72 19.66
CA VAL A 466 18.69 -7.89 18.81
C VAL A 466 19.18 -9.13 19.52
N LYS A 467 20.40 -9.07 20.07
CA LYS A 467 21.00 -10.16 20.83
C LYS A 467 20.16 -10.53 22.05
N GLU A 468 19.73 -9.53 22.83
CA GLU A 468 18.91 -9.79 24.02
C GLU A 468 17.53 -10.34 23.64
N PHE A 469 16.93 -9.88 22.54
CA PHE A 469 15.65 -10.41 22.06
C PHE A 469 15.79 -11.87 21.61
N CYS A 470 16.81 -12.19 20.81
CA CYS A 470 17.07 -13.56 20.39
C CYS A 470 17.29 -14.49 21.60
N LYS A 471 18.03 -14.02 22.61
CA LYS A 471 18.23 -14.75 23.87
C LYS A 471 16.92 -14.98 24.62
N ALA A 472 16.06 -13.96 24.75
CA ALA A 472 14.76 -14.07 25.41
C ALA A 472 13.81 -15.04 24.69
N MET A 473 13.87 -15.08 23.36
CA MET A 473 13.06 -15.99 22.54
C MET A 473 13.65 -17.40 22.40
N GLY A 474 14.90 -17.61 22.83
CA GLY A 474 15.62 -18.86 22.58
C GLY A 474 15.92 -19.10 21.09
N TRP A 475 16.08 -18.03 20.32
CA TRP A 475 16.34 -18.07 18.88
C TRP A 475 17.82 -17.81 18.57
N PRO A 476 18.35 -18.38 17.48
CA PRO A 476 19.74 -18.16 17.10
C PRO A 476 19.99 -16.68 16.79
N HIS A 477 21.11 -16.16 17.26
CA HIS A 477 21.62 -14.85 16.88
C HIS A 477 22.75 -15.04 15.85
N PHE A 478 22.51 -14.61 14.61
CA PHE A 478 23.44 -14.79 13.50
C PHE A 478 24.47 -13.66 13.48
N LYS A 479 25.74 -14.00 13.21
CA LYS A 479 26.80 -13.00 13.03
C LYS A 479 26.62 -12.25 11.70
N GLY A 480 26.76 -10.94 11.76
CA GLY A 480 26.61 -10.01 10.64
C GLY A 480 25.92 -8.75 11.15
N GLU A 481 26.63 -7.63 11.14
CA GLU A 481 26.07 -6.35 11.55
C GLU A 481 24.95 -5.98 10.56
N ALA A 482 23.69 -6.11 10.98
CA ALA A 482 22.64 -5.36 10.32
C ALA A 482 23.07 -3.88 10.40
N PRO A 483 23.05 -3.11 9.30
CA PRO A 483 23.42 -1.71 9.36
C PRO A 483 22.56 -1.05 10.44
N LEU A 484 23.20 -0.55 11.49
CA LEU A 484 22.54 0.30 12.47
C LEU A 484 22.12 1.55 11.70
N ALA A 485 20.90 1.54 11.18
CA ALA A 485 20.26 2.76 10.73
C ALA A 485 20.03 3.59 11.99
N ALA A 486 21.04 4.38 12.35
CA ALA A 486 20.88 5.44 13.33
C ALA A 486 19.76 6.33 12.80
N ASN A 487 18.60 6.25 13.43
CA ASN A 487 17.50 7.16 13.17
C ASN A 487 17.55 8.17 14.32
N PRO A 488 18.45 9.18 14.26
CA PRO A 488 18.67 10.09 15.36
C PRO A 488 17.34 10.75 15.70
N SER A 489 16.89 10.54 16.93
CA SER A 489 15.71 11.26 17.41
C SER A 489 16.07 12.74 17.48
N ILE A 490 15.10 13.62 17.22
CA ILE A 490 15.31 15.06 17.37
C ILE A 490 15.69 15.40 18.82
N THR A 491 16.48 16.45 19.01
CA THR A 491 16.83 16.95 20.35
C THR A 491 15.61 17.58 21.04
N ASP A 492 15.71 17.84 22.34
CA ASP A 492 14.64 18.49 23.11
C ASP A 492 14.31 19.87 22.56
N THR A 493 15.36 20.65 22.27
CA THR A 493 15.25 21.96 21.62
C THR A 493 14.58 21.87 20.25
N GLN A 494 14.99 20.92 19.41
CA GLN A 494 14.37 20.70 18.09
C GLN A 494 12.91 20.27 18.22
N GLY A 495 12.61 19.42 19.21
CA GLY A 495 11.25 19.01 19.56
C GLY A 495 10.37 20.20 19.92
N GLU A 496 10.87 21.10 20.77
CA GLU A 496 10.10 22.27 21.20
C GLU A 496 9.85 23.25 20.04
N ILE A 497 10.86 23.55 19.22
CA ILE A 497 10.70 24.39 18.02
C ILE A 497 9.68 23.75 17.06
N LEU A 498 9.77 22.43 16.83
CA LEU A 498 8.86 21.73 15.93
C LEU A 498 7.42 21.67 16.48
N ARG A 499 7.23 21.55 17.79
CA ARG A 499 5.92 21.58 18.44
C ARG A 499 5.22 22.92 18.20
N GLN A 500 5.93 24.03 18.39
CA GLN A 500 5.38 25.38 18.12
C GLN A 500 5.01 25.53 16.66
N ALA A 501 5.88 25.12 15.74
CA ALA A 501 5.61 25.14 14.31
C ALA A 501 4.43 24.24 13.91
N ASN A 502 4.23 23.09 14.57
CA ASN A 502 3.03 22.26 14.36
C ASN A 502 1.75 23.02 14.77
N GLY A 503 1.81 23.83 15.83
CA GLY A 503 0.71 24.68 16.31
C GLY A 503 0.30 25.79 15.32
N MET A 504 1.26 26.29 14.54
CA MET A 504 1.00 27.27 13.47
C MET A 504 0.37 26.64 12.22
N GLY A 505 0.33 25.32 12.12
CA GLY A 505 -0.34 24.57 11.06
C GLY A 505 0.56 23.56 10.34
N THR A 506 -0.01 22.93 9.32
CA THR A 506 0.66 21.81 8.62
C THR A 506 1.86 22.26 7.78
N ALA A 507 1.80 23.45 7.18
CA ALA A 507 2.90 23.99 6.39
C ALA A 507 4.09 24.42 7.28
N PRO A 508 3.91 25.19 8.36
CA PRO A 508 5.01 25.55 9.26
C PRO A 508 5.71 24.35 9.90
N GLY A 509 4.96 23.39 10.47
CA GLY A 509 5.56 22.15 11.02
C GLY A 509 6.30 21.33 9.95
N ARG A 510 5.80 21.33 8.70
CA ARG A 510 6.50 20.72 7.56
C ARG A 510 7.83 21.42 7.26
N THR A 511 7.87 22.75 7.32
CA THR A 511 9.06 23.56 7.08
C THR A 511 10.15 23.22 8.10
N ILE A 512 9.85 23.35 9.40
CA ILE A 512 10.82 23.08 10.46
C ILE A 512 11.32 21.63 10.41
N LYS A 513 10.43 20.65 10.23
CA LYS A 513 10.84 19.25 10.11
C LYS A 513 11.84 19.04 8.97
N MET A 514 11.60 19.64 7.80
CA MET A 514 12.50 19.51 6.66
C MET A 514 13.84 20.22 6.89
N LEU A 515 13.86 21.33 7.63
CA LEU A 515 15.10 22.01 8.01
C LEU A 515 15.90 21.19 9.03
N ILE A 516 15.25 20.61 10.05
CA ILE A 516 15.91 19.70 11.00
C ILE A 516 16.52 18.50 10.27
N GLU A 517 15.77 17.84 9.39
CA GLU A 517 16.27 16.72 8.57
C GLU A 517 17.50 17.12 7.73
N LEU A 518 17.46 18.30 7.10
CA LEU A 518 18.57 18.81 6.30
C LEU A 518 19.79 19.17 7.18
N ALA A 519 19.56 19.64 8.40
CA ALA A 519 20.61 20.01 9.33
C ALA A 519 21.28 18.80 10.01
N GLN A 520 20.65 17.62 9.94
CA GLN A 520 21.19 16.35 10.43
C GLN A 520 22.02 15.61 9.38
N ASP A 521 21.82 15.90 8.09
CA ASP A 521 22.57 15.35 6.97
C ASP A 521 22.96 16.48 6.00
N PRO A 522 24.03 17.25 6.31
CA PRO A 522 24.44 18.41 5.51
C PRO A 522 24.88 18.04 4.09
N ASP A 523 25.33 16.81 3.88
CA ASP A 523 25.76 16.28 2.59
C ASP A 523 24.56 15.87 1.71
N THR A 524 23.34 15.86 2.26
CA THR A 524 22.12 15.58 1.49
C THR A 524 21.93 16.62 0.39
N VAL A 525 22.16 16.19 -0.85
CA VAL A 525 21.79 16.96 -2.05
C VAL A 525 20.28 16.93 -2.24
N LEU A 526 19.61 18.06 -1.99
CA LEU A 526 18.18 18.21 -2.26
C LEU A 526 17.91 18.19 -3.77
N ARG A 527 17.11 17.22 -4.22
CA ARG A 527 16.60 17.19 -5.61
C ARG A 527 15.90 18.52 -5.95
N PRO A 528 16.00 19.05 -7.20
CA PRO A 528 15.48 20.37 -7.56
C PRO A 528 14.02 20.63 -7.16
N LYS A 529 13.12 19.65 -7.37
CA LYS A 529 11.71 19.76 -6.95
C LYS A 529 11.54 19.88 -5.43
N ARG A 530 12.36 19.16 -4.64
CA ARG A 530 12.33 19.21 -3.16
C ARG A 530 12.90 20.52 -2.66
N LEU A 531 13.98 21.02 -3.30
CA LEU A 531 14.58 22.32 -3.02
C LEU A 531 13.59 23.47 -3.29
N ALA A 532 12.97 23.50 -4.48
CA ALA A 532 11.99 24.52 -4.84
C ALA A 532 10.80 24.55 -3.86
N ARG A 533 10.29 23.36 -3.50
CA ARG A 533 9.21 23.24 -2.52
C ARG A 533 9.62 23.72 -1.12
N LEU A 534 10.82 23.38 -0.66
CA LEU A 534 11.31 23.85 0.63
C LEU A 534 11.51 25.37 0.60
N SER A 535 12.05 25.91 -0.50
CA SER A 535 12.20 27.36 -0.72
C SER A 535 10.86 28.11 -0.63
N GLU A 536 9.80 27.60 -1.26
CA GLU A 536 8.45 28.17 -1.14
C GLU A 536 7.96 28.15 0.33
N LEU A 537 8.15 27.02 1.02
CA LEU A 537 7.71 26.84 2.39
C LEU A 537 8.45 27.76 3.38
N VAL A 538 9.78 27.91 3.24
CA VAL A 538 10.56 28.82 4.10
C VAL A 538 10.24 30.28 3.84
N SER A 539 9.87 30.64 2.59
CA SER A 539 9.51 32.03 2.25
C SER A 539 8.24 32.53 2.93
N ARG A 540 7.38 31.62 3.37
CA ARG A 540 6.10 31.90 4.03
C ARG A 540 6.12 31.60 5.54
N PHE A 541 7.26 31.16 6.08
CA PHE A 541 7.37 30.81 7.49
C PHE A 541 7.59 32.08 8.33
N ASP A 542 6.73 32.31 9.31
CA ASP A 542 6.90 33.41 10.26
C ASP A 542 7.75 32.93 11.45
N TRP A 543 8.95 33.49 11.59
CA TRP A 543 9.88 33.12 12.66
C TRP A 543 9.57 33.82 13.98
N GLN A 544 8.74 34.87 13.99
CA GLN A 544 8.44 35.63 15.21
C GLN A 544 7.51 34.88 16.16
N ASP A 545 6.71 33.96 15.63
CA ASP A 545 5.78 33.11 16.38
C ASP A 545 6.47 31.94 17.10
N VAL A 546 7.77 31.72 16.86
CA VAL A 546 8.59 30.71 17.54
C VAL A 546 9.43 31.39 18.61
N SER A 547 9.16 31.06 19.89
CA SER A 547 9.78 31.72 21.04
C SER A 547 10.21 30.71 22.09
N PHE A 548 11.20 31.08 22.90
CA PHE A 548 11.67 30.21 23.97
C PHE A 548 10.55 29.93 24.98
N GLN A 549 10.27 28.64 25.20
CA GLN A 549 9.33 28.15 26.19
C GLN A 549 9.94 26.95 26.92
N GLN A 550 9.76 26.91 28.24
CA GLN A 550 10.07 25.72 29.02
C GLN A 550 8.99 24.66 28.79
N ASN A 551 9.40 23.41 28.66
CA ASN A 551 8.49 22.28 28.40
C ASN A 551 9.00 21.02 29.12
N PRO A 552 9.06 21.02 30.46
CA PRO A 552 9.58 19.88 31.22
C PRO A 552 8.80 18.59 30.89
N PRO A 553 9.46 17.41 30.91
CA PRO A 553 10.84 17.16 31.29
C PRO A 553 11.83 17.32 30.13
N LEU A 554 11.43 17.95 29.01
CA LEU A 554 12.39 18.32 27.98
C LEU A 554 13.34 19.38 28.54
N VAL A 555 14.64 19.16 28.36
CA VAL A 555 15.67 20.10 28.80
C VAL A 555 15.92 21.07 27.65
N VAL A 556 15.29 22.25 27.74
CA VAL A 556 15.43 23.32 26.75
C VAL A 556 16.08 24.51 27.42
N GLU A 557 17.37 24.70 27.19
CA GLU A 557 18.10 25.88 27.66
C GLU A 557 17.87 27.06 26.72
N LYS A 558 17.75 28.26 27.27
CA LYS A 558 17.48 29.47 26.48
C LYS A 558 18.56 29.74 25.44
N ALA A 559 19.82 29.47 25.79
CA ALA A 559 20.96 29.61 24.89
C ALA A 559 20.88 28.61 23.72
N ASP A 560 20.63 27.33 24.02
CA ASP A 560 20.51 26.27 23.01
C ASP A 560 19.32 26.50 22.07
N PHE A 561 18.19 26.96 22.63
CA PHE A 561 17.02 27.33 21.84
C PHE A 561 17.32 28.44 20.84
N LYS A 562 17.97 29.51 21.32
CA LYS A 562 18.35 30.63 20.45
C LYS A 562 19.32 30.17 19.36
N ALA A 563 20.34 29.39 19.73
CA ALA A 563 21.34 28.88 18.80
C ALA A 563 20.72 27.96 17.73
N GLU A 564 19.83 27.04 18.11
CA GLU A 564 19.17 26.15 17.15
C GLU A 564 18.20 26.91 16.24
N LEU A 565 17.48 27.90 16.76
CA LEU A 565 16.61 28.76 15.96
C LEU A 565 17.40 29.56 14.92
N GLU A 566 18.51 30.18 15.32
CA GLU A 566 19.43 30.90 14.42
C GLU A 566 20.01 29.96 13.35
N ARG A 567 20.38 28.73 13.73
CA ARG A 567 20.87 27.70 12.80
C ARG A 567 19.83 27.35 11.73
N LEU A 568 18.58 27.12 12.13
CA LEU A 568 17.48 26.82 11.21
C LEU A 568 17.14 28.01 10.30
N GLN A 569 17.24 29.24 10.81
CA GLN A 569 17.06 30.48 10.03
C GLN A 569 18.17 30.67 8.98
N GLU A 570 19.42 30.39 9.31
CA GLU A 570 20.53 30.40 8.34
C GLU A 570 20.30 29.36 7.24
N LEU A 571 19.96 28.12 7.62
CA LEU A 571 19.68 27.06 6.67
C LEU A 571 18.51 27.41 5.73
N ALA A 572 17.47 28.08 6.25
CA ALA A 572 16.37 28.58 5.44
C ALA A 572 16.84 29.65 4.42
N ARG A 573 17.76 30.55 4.80
CA ARG A 573 18.38 31.53 3.89
C ARG A 573 19.21 30.85 2.81
N GLU A 574 20.01 29.84 3.17
CA GLU A 574 20.78 29.04 2.20
C GLU A 574 19.89 28.32 1.20
N VAL A 575 18.80 27.70 1.66
CA VAL A 575 17.82 27.03 0.79
C VAL A 575 17.24 28.00 -0.23
N ARG A 576 16.91 29.23 0.19
CA ARG A 576 16.40 30.27 -0.73
C ARG A 576 17.46 30.67 -1.76
N LYS A 577 18.71 30.88 -1.32
CA LYS A 577 19.83 31.23 -2.21
C LYS A 577 20.08 30.14 -3.24
N LYS A 578 20.16 28.87 -2.81
CA LYS A 578 20.36 27.70 -3.69
C LYS A 578 19.20 27.50 -4.69
N ALA A 579 17.98 27.90 -4.34
CA ALA A 579 16.84 27.78 -5.25
C ALA A 579 16.76 28.91 -6.31
N MET A 580 17.50 30.00 -6.12
CA MET A 580 17.60 31.12 -7.07
C MET A 580 18.77 30.96 -8.06
N GLN A 581 19.71 30.06 -7.76
CA GLN A 581 20.80 29.63 -8.64
C GLN A 581 20.31 28.49 -9.53
#